data_AF-A0A7X9H1H2-F1
#
_entry.id   AF-A0A7X9H1H2-F1
#
_cell.length_a   1.000
_cell.length_b   1.000
_cell.length_c   1.000
_cell.angle_alpha   90.00
_cell.angle_beta   90.00
_cell.angle_gamma   90.00
#
_symmetry.space_group_name_H-M   'P 1'
#
loop_
_entity.id
_entity.type
_entity.pdbx_description
1 polymer ?
#
loop_
_entity_poly.entity_id
_entity_poly.type
_entity_poly.pdbx_seq_one_letter_code
_entity_poly.pdbx_strand_id
1 'polypeptide(L)'
;MFNSHNYAYQIEVTVKAMFNCDKYDIGGIADANFIEKDPFIAIALVLGNFYNKVDSIYKEKIDGFFRKYYLEMGKSILEIGEEKIRKIIKDFNNIISAI
;
A
#
# COMPACT_ATOMS: atom_id res chain seq x y z
N MET A 1 17.03 -8.32 -12.15
CA MET A 1 16.85 -9.10 -10.90
C MET A 1 15.74 -8.44 -10.12
N PHE A 2 14.74 -9.20 -9.68
CA PHE A 2 13.63 -8.67 -8.92
C PHE A 2 14.16 -8.10 -7.59
N ASN A 3 14.06 -6.78 -7.40
CA ASN A 3 14.47 -6.12 -6.17
C ASN A 3 13.22 -5.70 -5.39
N SER A 4 12.80 -6.56 -4.46
CA SER A 4 11.62 -6.36 -3.60
C SER A 4 11.71 -5.07 -2.79
N HIS A 5 12.89 -4.74 -2.27
CA HIS A 5 13.12 -3.56 -1.44
C HIS A 5 12.81 -2.24 -2.16
N ASN A 6 13.11 -2.15 -3.46
CA ASN A 6 12.79 -0.96 -4.26
C ASN A 6 11.27 -0.72 -4.38
N TYR A 7 10.47 -1.78 -4.36
CA TYR A 7 9.00 -1.66 -4.35
C TYR A 7 8.48 -1.30 -2.96
N ALA A 8 9.08 -1.86 -1.91
CA ALA A 8 8.77 -1.49 -0.54
C ALA A 8 9.03 0.01 -0.28
N TYR A 9 10.16 0.52 -0.76
CA TYR A 9 10.50 1.94 -0.65
C TYR A 9 9.49 2.85 -1.36
N GLN A 10 8.96 2.45 -2.53
CA GLN A 10 7.92 3.22 -3.21
C GLN A 10 6.64 3.33 -2.37
N ILE A 11 6.24 2.25 -1.70
CA ILE A 11 5.09 2.27 -0.79
C ILE A 11 5.40 3.10 0.45
N GLU A 12 6.61 3.00 1.02
CA GLU A 12 7.07 3.80 2.17
C GLU A 12 6.95 5.30 1.90
N VAL A 13 7.40 5.76 0.73
CA VAL A 13 7.30 7.16 0.31
C VAL A 13 5.85 7.63 0.34
N THR A 14 4.91 6.84 -0.18
CA THR A 14 3.49 7.18 -0.14
C THR A 14 2.93 7.17 1.29
N VAL A 15 3.29 6.20 2.11
CA VAL A 15 2.86 6.15 3.53
C VAL A 15 3.29 7.41 4.27
N LYS A 16 4.59 7.76 4.18
CA LYS A 16 5.14 8.96 4.84
C LYS A 16 4.46 10.23 4.37
N ALA A 17 4.22 10.35 3.06
CA ALA A 17 3.53 11.51 2.51
C ALA A 17 2.08 11.63 3.01
N MET A 18 1.34 10.51 3.10
CA MET A 18 -0.07 10.52 3.50
C MET A 18 -0.29 10.77 4.99
N PHE A 19 0.66 10.33 5.83
CA PHE A 19 0.58 10.52 7.27
C PHE A 19 1.44 11.67 7.80
N ASN A 20 2.22 12.33 6.93
CA ASN A 20 3.21 13.34 7.31
C ASN A 20 4.11 12.83 8.46
N CYS A 21 4.71 11.66 8.26
CA CYS A 21 5.47 10.94 9.28
C CYS A 21 6.87 10.55 8.79
N ASP A 22 7.74 10.21 9.75
CA ASP A 22 9.12 9.80 9.52
C ASP A 22 9.29 8.27 9.55
N LYS A 23 10.53 7.82 9.35
CA LYS A 23 10.86 6.39 9.43
C LYS A 23 10.56 5.85 10.83
N TYR A 24 9.97 4.67 10.90
CA TYR A 24 9.55 3.97 12.14
C TYR A 24 8.32 4.53 12.85
N ASP A 25 7.74 5.64 12.36
CA ASP A 25 6.46 6.10 12.85
C ASP A 25 5.33 5.13 12.50
N ILE A 26 4.13 5.43 13.01
CA ILE A 26 2.92 4.60 12.85
C ILE A 26 3.19 3.17 13.33
N GLY A 27 3.83 3.05 14.50
CA GLY A 27 4.17 1.76 15.11
C GLY A 27 5.16 0.93 14.29
N GLY A 28 6.02 1.56 13.49
CA GLY A 28 7.02 0.89 12.66
C GLY A 28 6.56 0.57 11.24
N ILE A 29 5.33 0.93 10.85
CA ILE A 29 4.80 0.63 9.51
C ILE A 29 5.46 1.50 8.43
N ALA A 30 5.88 2.73 8.76
CA ALA A 30 6.62 3.61 7.85
C ALA A 30 8.11 3.20 7.75
N ASP A 31 8.37 1.96 7.35
CA ASP A 31 9.71 1.39 7.14
C ASP A 31 9.70 0.38 5.98
N ALA A 32 10.52 0.60 4.95
CA ALA A 32 10.63 -0.33 3.82
C ALA A 32 10.94 -1.78 4.25
N ASN A 33 11.67 -2.00 5.34
CA ASN A 33 11.97 -3.37 5.80
C ASN A 33 10.73 -4.11 6.31
N PHE A 34 9.79 -3.37 6.93
CA PHE A 34 8.49 -3.91 7.33
C PHE A 34 7.62 -4.12 6.08
N ILE A 35 7.51 -3.09 5.25
CA ILE A 35 6.67 -3.09 4.05
C ILE A 35 7.10 -4.17 3.06
N GLU A 36 8.39 -4.51 2.98
CA GLU A 36 8.87 -5.59 2.12
C GLU A 36 8.30 -6.95 2.52
N LYS A 37 8.07 -7.16 3.83
CA LYS A 37 7.51 -8.39 4.40
C LYS A 37 5.98 -8.39 4.40
N ASP A 38 5.36 -7.22 4.60
CA ASP A 38 3.91 -7.07 4.71
C ASP A 38 3.38 -5.82 3.97
N PRO A 39 3.52 -5.73 2.64
CA PRO A 39 3.19 -4.54 1.86
C PRO A 39 1.71 -4.18 1.93
N PHE A 40 0.85 -5.19 2.01
CA PHE A 40 -0.60 -4.98 2.03
C PHE A 40 -1.07 -4.27 3.31
N ILE A 41 -0.41 -4.49 4.45
CA ILE A 41 -0.77 -3.82 5.71
C ILE A 41 -0.57 -2.31 5.58
N ALA A 42 0.59 -1.89 5.05
CA ALA A 42 0.89 -0.47 4.85
C ALA A 42 -0.06 0.19 3.84
N ILE A 43 -0.40 -0.50 2.75
CA ILE A 43 -1.35 -0.02 1.75
C ILE A 43 -2.76 0.11 2.36
N ALA A 44 -3.23 -0.92 3.08
CA ALA A 44 -4.54 -0.94 3.69
C ALA A 44 -4.69 0.13 4.78
N LEU A 45 -3.62 0.40 5.54
CA LEU A 45 -3.56 1.50 6.49
C LEU A 45 -3.81 2.86 5.79
N VAL A 46 -3.11 3.13 4.69
CA VAL A 46 -3.28 4.39 3.94
C VAL A 46 -4.70 4.49 3.38
N LEU A 47 -5.18 3.47 2.67
CA LEU A 47 -6.53 3.51 2.06
C LEU A 47 -7.63 3.59 3.13
N GLY A 48 -7.47 2.85 4.23
CA GLY A 48 -8.40 2.87 5.37
C GLY A 48 -8.52 4.24 6.04
N ASN A 49 -7.43 5.02 6.10
CA ASN A 49 -7.44 6.38 6.65
C ASN A 49 -8.40 7.34 5.90
N PHE A 50 -8.76 7.02 4.66
CA PHE A 50 -9.70 7.80 3.85
C PHE A 50 -11.13 7.24 3.85
N TYR A 51 -11.35 6.01 4.30
CA TYR A 51 -12.60 5.27 4.06
C TYR A 51 -13.87 5.96 4.57
N ASN A 52 -13.78 6.67 5.69
CA ASN A 52 -14.89 7.42 6.28
C ASN A 52 -14.91 8.91 5.88
N LYS A 53 -13.95 9.37 5.08
CA LYS A 53 -13.75 10.78 4.70
C LYS A 53 -14.13 11.06 3.24
N VAL A 54 -14.19 10.03 2.40
CA VAL A 54 -14.46 10.14 0.96
C VAL A 54 -15.92 9.81 0.62
N ASP A 55 -16.36 10.21 -0.58
CA ASP A 55 -17.70 9.89 -1.08
C ASP A 55 -17.86 8.39 -1.43
N SER A 56 -19.09 8.00 -1.81
CA SER A 56 -19.42 6.62 -2.15
C SER A 56 -18.64 6.08 -3.36
N ILE A 57 -18.31 6.92 -4.34
CA ILE A 57 -17.55 6.50 -5.54
C ILE A 57 -16.13 6.12 -5.15
N TYR A 58 -15.47 6.90 -4.31
CA TYR A 58 -14.13 6.56 -3.82
C TYR A 58 -14.14 5.38 -2.86
N LYS A 59 -15.18 5.26 -2.02
CA LYS A 59 -15.37 4.10 -1.16
C LYS A 59 -15.44 2.81 -1.97
N GLU A 60 -16.19 2.81 -3.07
CA GLU A 60 -16.26 1.66 -3.99
C GLU A 60 -14.90 1.34 -4.64
N LYS A 61 -14.09 2.35 -4.97
CA LYS A 61 -12.72 2.14 -5.49
C LYS A 61 -11.82 1.45 -4.44
N ILE A 62 -11.89 1.89 -3.19
CA ILE A 62 -11.15 1.28 -2.07
C ILE A 62 -11.61 -0.18 -1.86
N ASP A 63 -12.92 -0.42 -1.80
CA ASP A 63 -13.48 -1.76 -1.66
C ASP A 63 -13.14 -2.67 -2.86
N GLY A 64 -13.11 -2.10 -4.07
CA GLY A 64 -12.67 -2.76 -5.28
C GLY A 64 -11.20 -3.20 -5.21
N PHE A 65 -10.32 -2.31 -4.72
CA PHE A 65 -8.92 -2.63 -4.51
C PHE A 65 -8.74 -3.78 -3.51
N PHE A 66 -9.40 -3.71 -2.35
CA PHE A 66 -9.29 -4.77 -1.34
C PHE A 66 -9.82 -6.11 -1.85
N ARG A 67 -10.96 -6.15 -2.54
CA ARG A 67 -11.47 -7.38 -3.16
C ARG A 67 -10.51 -7.96 -4.19
N LYS A 68 -9.92 -7.11 -5.03
CA LYS A 68 -9.00 -7.53 -6.11
C LYS A 68 -7.71 -8.16 -5.59
N TYR A 69 -7.21 -7.68 -4.44
CA TYR A 69 -5.90 -8.05 -3.90
C TYR A 69 -5.97 -8.78 -2.55
N TYR A 70 -7.15 -9.18 -2.11
CA TYR A 70 -7.38 -9.86 -0.84
C TYR A 70 -6.46 -11.07 -0.61
N LEU A 71 -6.23 -11.87 -1.65
CA LEU A 71 -5.40 -13.08 -1.58
C LEU A 71 -3.89 -12.79 -1.40
N GLU A 72 -3.47 -11.54 -1.51
CA GLU A 72 -2.08 -11.13 -1.28
C GLU A 72 -1.85 -10.62 0.16
N MET A 73 -2.90 -10.56 0.99
CA MET A 73 -2.79 -10.20 2.39
C MET A 73 -1.88 -11.20 3.13
N GLY A 74 -0.94 -10.67 3.91
CA GLY A 74 0.03 -11.46 4.69
C GLY A 74 1.18 -12.08 3.87
N LYS A 75 1.30 -11.74 2.59
CA LYS A 75 2.43 -12.15 1.74
C LYS A 75 3.46 -11.03 1.61
N SER A 76 4.73 -11.40 1.63
CA SER A 76 5.84 -10.51 1.28
C SER A 76 5.83 -10.12 -0.19
N ILE A 77 6.55 -9.05 -0.53
CA ILE A 77 6.73 -8.63 -1.94
C ILE A 77 7.33 -9.76 -2.78
N LEU A 78 8.23 -10.56 -2.19
CA LEU A 78 8.84 -11.69 -2.88
C LEU A 78 7.80 -12.76 -3.26
N GLU A 79 6.91 -13.11 -2.32
CA GLU A 79 5.84 -14.09 -2.52
C GLU A 79 4.74 -13.59 -3.47
N ILE A 80 4.46 -12.28 -3.47
CA ILE A 80 3.52 -11.63 -4.40
C ILE A 80 4.07 -11.69 -5.83
N GLY A 81 5.38 -11.52 -6.00
CA GLY A 81 6.06 -11.52 -7.28
C GLY A 81 6.02 -10.16 -8.02
N GLU A 82 7.02 -9.95 -8.88
CA GLU A 82 7.32 -8.64 -9.47
C GLU A 82 6.16 -8.03 -10.28
N GLU A 83 5.53 -8.82 -11.16
CA GLU A 83 4.46 -8.30 -12.00
C GLU A 83 3.23 -7.88 -11.18
N LYS A 84 2.92 -8.65 -10.13
CA LYS A 84 1.74 -8.41 -9.30
C LYS A 84 1.96 -7.22 -8.38
N ILE A 85 3.13 -7.10 -7.74
CA ILE A 85 3.42 -5.94 -6.87
C ILE A 85 3.45 -4.63 -7.68
N ARG A 86 3.99 -4.64 -8.92
CA ARG A 86 3.92 -3.49 -9.82
C ARG A 86 2.48 -3.05 -10.10
N LYS A 87 1.57 -4.01 -10.33
CA LYS A 87 0.13 -3.73 -10.53
C LYS A 87 -0.52 -3.18 -9.26
N ILE A 88 -0.21 -3.77 -8.10
CA ILE A 88 -0.69 -3.30 -6.79
C ILE A 88 -0.29 -1.85 -6.54
N ILE A 89 0.99 -1.51 -6.70
CA ILE A 89 1.51 -0.15 -6.49
C ILE A 89 0.88 0.84 -7.47
N LYS A 90 0.72 0.45 -8.74
CA LYS A 90 0.06 1.29 -9.75
C LYS A 90 -1.39 1.60 -9.35
N ASP A 91 -2.17 0.58 -9.01
CA ASP A 91 -3.58 0.76 -8.64
C ASP A 91 -3.72 1.55 -7.33
N PHE A 92 -2.82 1.32 -6.37
CA PHE A 92 -2.73 2.06 -5.13
C PHE A 92 -2.49 3.55 -5.40
N ASN A 93 -1.45 3.89 -6.16
CA ASN A 93 -1.13 5.28 -6.49
C ASN A 93 -2.24 5.97 -7.30
N ASN A 94 -2.95 5.23 -8.17
CA ASN A 94 -4.09 5.75 -8.93
C ASN A 94 -5.25 6.14 -8.01
N ILE A 95 -5.51 5.37 -6.94
CA ILE A 95 -6.53 5.72 -5.94
C ILE A 95 -6.08 6.94 -5.15
N ILE A 96 -4.84 6.97 -4.65
CA ILE A 96 -4.31 8.09 -3.87
C ILE A 96 -4.31 9.39 -4.67
N SER A 97 -3.92 9.36 -5.94
CA SER A 97 -3.89 10.55 -6.79
C SER A 97 -5.27 11.11 -7.14
N ALA A 98 -6.33 10.33 -6.89
CA ALA A 98 -7.70 10.74 -7.16
C ALA A 98 -8.44 11.21 -5.91
N ILE A 99 -7.85 11.04 -4.71
CA ILE A 99 -8.37 11.56 -3.43
C ILE A 99 -7.80 12.96 -3.21
#